data_AF-A0A1Q7G5B2-F1
#
_entry.id   AF-A0A1Q7G5B2-F1
#
_cell.length_a   1.000
_cell.length_b   1.000
_cell.length_c   1.000
_cell.angle_alpha   90.00
_cell.angle_beta   90.00
_cell.angle_gamma   90.00
#
_symmetry.space_group_name_H-M   'P 1'
#
loop_
_entity.id
_entity.type
_entity.pdbx_description
1 polymer ?
#
loop_
_entity_poly.entity_id
_entity_poly.type
_entity_poly.pdbx_seq_one_letter_code
_entity_poly.pdbx_strand_id
1 'polypeptide(L)'
;MLLASLLLLTARGRVAAQQAATDLLAQGMRAYQSLDYDQAAAAERLQALTYLGASELFRDRRDAALAAFRQIAVTDPRYRPSEIIFPPQVTGVFGEVRQQTKTVFLQVPPETEFRAKTEHFTAKLVASSPHDIAVTITTTDGKPVRRLYDGSIGDSLAVTWDGLTEEGNPVQGGRYVLRVAPRAASAGQLVRQLSLEILRARPDTQPWPAGTSLRPHSSSGPAVRSLAGGLAAAVAVVVLPSIVSHDAAGFKGRFPVAAAIGGAGIVSFFAQRSAPAVDAIAGANTVAREAARRRLEQVQRQNAQSVADVRLIVRAGPATLIELGGGP
;
A
#
# COMPACT_ATOMS: atom_id res chain seq x y z
N MET A 1 4.57 39.20 -32.97
CA MET A 1 4.59 39.40 -31.50
C MET A 1 4.22 38.15 -30.70
N LEU A 2 3.42 37.19 -31.19
CA LEU A 2 3.07 35.95 -30.46
C LEU A 2 4.16 34.86 -30.43
N LEU A 3 5.06 34.81 -31.42
CA LEU A 3 6.12 33.79 -31.50
C LEU A 3 7.27 34.00 -30.49
N ALA A 4 7.55 35.26 -30.12
CA ALA A 4 8.56 35.58 -29.11
C ALA A 4 8.12 35.13 -27.70
N SER A 5 6.82 35.21 -27.40
CA SER A 5 6.25 34.85 -26.10
C SER A 5 6.29 33.34 -25.83
N LEU A 6 6.16 32.51 -26.87
CA LEU A 6 6.17 31.04 -26.75
C LEU A 6 7.60 30.47 -26.55
N LEU A 7 8.60 31.11 -27.16
CA LEU A 7 10.03 30.78 -26.99
C LEU A 7 10.55 31.18 -25.59
N LEU A 8 10.05 32.28 -25.03
CA LEU A 8 10.36 32.71 -23.66
C LEU A 8 9.74 31.79 -22.58
N LEU A 9 8.59 31.17 -22.83
CA LEU A 9 7.96 30.24 -21.88
C LEU A 9 8.67 28.87 -21.84
N THR A 10 9.12 28.36 -22.99
CA THR A 10 9.83 27.08 -23.07
C THR A 10 11.26 27.15 -22.55
N ALA A 11 11.95 28.28 -22.72
CA ALA A 11 13.27 28.53 -22.13
C ALA A 11 13.20 28.63 -20.59
N ARG A 12 12.17 29.28 -20.03
CA ARG A 12 11.99 29.39 -18.57
C ARG A 12 11.73 28.04 -17.90
N GLY A 13 10.95 27.15 -18.51
CA GLY A 13 10.70 25.81 -17.98
C GLY A 13 11.96 24.93 -17.94
N ARG A 14 12.84 25.06 -18.94
CA ARG A 14 14.12 24.33 -18.98
C ARG A 14 15.13 24.84 -17.95
N VAL A 15 15.22 26.15 -17.77
CA VAL A 15 16.12 26.75 -16.75
C VAL A 15 15.66 26.36 -15.34
N ALA A 16 14.36 26.37 -15.06
CA ALA A 16 13.81 25.94 -13.77
C ALA A 16 14.03 24.45 -13.49
N ALA A 17 13.87 23.58 -14.50
CA ALA A 17 14.14 22.15 -14.36
C ALA A 17 15.64 21.84 -14.16
N GLN A 18 16.52 22.61 -14.80
CA GLN A 18 17.98 22.46 -14.67
C GLN A 18 18.49 23.01 -13.34
N GLN A 19 17.90 24.08 -12.83
CA GLN A 19 18.13 24.59 -11.46
C GLN A 19 17.68 23.56 -10.42
N ALA A 20 16.48 22.99 -10.56
CA ALA A 20 16.00 21.94 -9.66
C ALA A 20 16.90 20.69 -9.67
N ALA A 21 17.42 20.27 -10.84
CA ALA A 21 18.38 19.16 -10.92
C ALA A 21 19.72 19.50 -10.25
N THR A 22 20.19 20.74 -10.38
CA THR A 22 21.43 21.21 -9.74
C THR A 22 21.26 21.31 -8.22
N ASP A 23 20.09 21.75 -7.75
CA ASP A 23 19.74 21.83 -6.34
C ASP A 23 19.64 20.44 -5.70
N LEU A 24 19.02 19.48 -6.39
CA LEU A 24 18.96 18.08 -5.96
C LEU A 24 20.36 17.45 -5.90
N LEU A 25 21.24 17.73 -6.87
CA LEU A 25 22.62 17.27 -6.85
C LEU A 25 23.41 17.89 -5.68
N ALA A 26 23.28 19.20 -5.47
CA ALA A 26 23.91 19.90 -4.35
C ALA A 26 23.39 19.42 -2.99
N GLN A 27 22.10 19.06 -2.90
CA GLN A 27 21.50 18.46 -1.71
C GLN A 27 22.01 17.04 -1.49
N GLY A 28 22.12 16.24 -2.55
CA GLY A 28 22.70 14.89 -2.50
C GLY A 28 24.16 14.89 -2.04
N MET A 29 24.99 15.80 -2.58
CA MET A 29 26.40 15.95 -2.16
C MET A 29 26.51 16.37 -0.69
N ARG A 30 25.66 17.29 -0.21
CA ARG A 30 25.65 17.71 1.19
C ARG A 30 25.23 16.58 2.13
N ALA A 31 24.19 15.81 1.76
CA ALA A 31 23.76 14.65 2.53
C ALA A 31 24.82 13.55 2.59
N TYR A 32 25.54 13.36 1.48
CA TYR A 32 26.66 12.42 1.41
C TYR A 32 27.83 12.88 2.32
N GLN A 33 28.23 14.15 2.20
CA GLN A 33 29.29 14.72 3.03
C GLN A 33 28.94 14.66 4.51
N SER A 34 27.73 15.03 4.91
CA SER A 34 27.31 14.94 6.32
C SER A 34 27.38 13.51 6.85
N LEU A 35 27.00 12.53 6.04
CA LEU A 35 27.08 11.12 6.42
C LEU A 35 28.54 10.68 6.65
N ASP A 36 29.46 11.06 5.76
CA ASP A 36 30.87 10.74 5.89
C ASP A 36 31.51 11.43 7.12
N TYR A 37 31.17 12.69 7.39
CA TYR A 37 31.63 13.40 8.58
C TYR A 37 31.08 12.77 9.87
N ASP A 38 29.80 12.39 9.90
CA ASP A 38 29.20 11.75 11.07
C ASP A 38 29.85 10.39 11.35
N GLN A 39 30.16 9.62 10.31
CA GLN A 39 30.88 8.35 10.45
C GLN A 39 32.32 8.55 10.95
N ALA A 40 33.03 9.54 10.42
CA ALA A 40 34.38 9.87 10.88
C ALA A 40 34.38 10.32 12.35
N ALA A 41 33.49 11.23 12.73
CA ALA A 41 33.35 11.70 14.11
C ALA A 41 32.96 10.56 15.07
N ALA A 42 32.11 9.62 14.63
CA ALA A 42 31.77 8.43 15.39
C ALA A 42 33.00 7.52 15.61
N ALA A 43 33.80 7.29 14.57
CA ALA A 43 35.02 6.51 14.67
C ALA A 43 36.05 7.15 15.61
N GLU A 44 36.28 8.46 15.49
CA GLU A 44 37.17 9.22 16.38
C GLU A 44 36.69 9.15 17.84
N ARG A 45 35.38 9.25 18.07
CA ARG A 45 34.79 9.14 19.41
C ARG A 45 35.05 7.76 20.03
N LEU A 46 34.89 6.69 19.26
CA LEU A 46 35.17 5.32 19.74
C LEU A 46 36.65 5.14 20.07
N GLN A 47 37.54 5.71 19.25
CA GLN A 47 38.98 5.69 19.50
C GLN A 47 39.34 6.49 20.76
N ALA A 48 38.78 7.69 20.93
CA ALA A 48 38.97 8.51 22.13
C ALA A 48 38.49 7.79 23.40
N LEU A 49 37.33 7.12 23.36
CA LEU A 49 36.84 6.29 24.47
C LEU A 49 37.78 5.12 24.76
N THR A 50 38.42 4.55 23.74
CA THR A 50 39.39 3.46 23.92
C THR A 50 40.64 3.95 24.67
N TYR A 51 41.18 5.11 24.28
CA TYR A 51 42.28 5.74 24.99
C TYR A 51 41.91 6.14 26.42
N LEU A 52 40.71 6.69 26.62
CA LEU A 52 40.21 7.01 27.95
C LEU A 52 40.15 5.76 28.84
N GLY A 53 39.49 4.70 28.37
CA GLY A 53 39.40 3.45 29.13
C GLY A 53 40.77 2.84 29.42
N ALA A 54 41.70 2.87 28.46
CA ALA A 54 43.07 2.42 28.67
C ALA A 54 43.79 3.28 29.72
N SER A 55 43.67 4.61 29.65
CA SER A 55 44.33 5.52 30.59
C SER A 55 43.82 5.35 32.02
N GLU A 56 42.51 5.15 32.21
CA GLU A 56 41.92 4.92 33.52
C GLU A 56 42.29 3.53 34.06
N LEU A 57 42.42 2.52 33.19
CA LEU A 57 42.90 1.19 33.58
C LEU A 57 44.32 1.25 34.15
N PHE A 58 45.23 1.98 33.49
CA PHE A 58 46.61 2.15 33.97
C PHE A 58 46.73 3.07 35.20
N ARG A 59 45.68 3.83 35.51
CA ARG A 59 45.57 4.63 36.74
C ARG A 59 44.92 3.88 37.91
N ASP A 60 44.71 2.57 37.76
CA ASP A 60 44.02 1.72 38.73
C ASP A 60 42.57 2.15 39.02
N ARG A 61 41.95 2.88 38.09
CA ARG A 61 40.55 3.32 38.16
C ARG A 61 39.67 2.39 37.35
N ARG A 62 39.60 1.13 37.80
CA ARG A 62 38.96 0.04 37.06
C ARG A 62 37.50 0.35 36.71
N ASP A 63 36.71 0.89 37.62
CA ASP A 63 35.30 1.19 37.36
C ASP A 63 35.10 2.24 36.26
N ALA A 64 35.94 3.28 36.23
CA ALA A 64 35.91 4.30 35.18
C ALA A 64 36.32 3.71 33.82
N ALA A 65 37.32 2.84 33.80
CA ALA A 65 37.72 2.12 32.59
C ALA A 65 36.60 1.22 32.05
N LEU A 66 35.97 0.42 32.93
CA LEU A 66 34.85 -0.45 32.58
C LEU A 66 33.66 0.36 32.05
N ALA A 67 33.36 1.52 32.64
CA ALA A 67 32.31 2.41 32.15
C ALA A 67 32.59 2.93 30.74
N ALA A 68 33.82 3.40 30.48
CA ALA A 68 34.22 3.85 29.14
C ALA A 68 34.15 2.71 28.10
N PHE A 69 34.61 1.51 28.45
CA PHE A 69 34.52 0.34 27.58
C PHE A 69 33.09 -0.13 27.36
N ARG A 70 32.22 -0.07 28.37
CA ARG A 70 30.79 -0.39 28.24
C ARG A 70 30.13 0.57 27.26
N GLN A 71 30.47 1.86 27.32
CA GLN A 71 29.96 2.86 26.38
C GLN A 71 30.31 2.53 24.92
N ILE A 72 31.54 2.06 24.67
CA ILE A 72 31.96 1.60 23.33
C ILE A 72 31.09 0.41 22.91
N ALA A 73 30.97 -0.62 23.75
CA ALA A 73 30.20 -1.84 23.44
C ALA A 73 28.70 -1.55 23.15
N VAL A 74 28.14 -0.53 23.81
CA VAL A 74 26.76 -0.06 23.63
C VAL A 74 26.59 0.86 22.41
N THR A 75 27.68 1.42 21.88
CA THR A 75 27.68 2.33 20.72
C THR A 75 28.01 1.63 19.41
N ASP A 76 28.97 0.71 19.42
CA ASP A 76 29.30 -0.14 18.27
C ASP A 76 29.71 -1.54 18.76
N PRO A 77 28.93 -2.60 18.46
CA PRO A 77 29.21 -3.94 18.93
C PRO A 77 30.36 -4.59 18.15
N ARG A 78 30.67 -4.10 16.95
CA ARG A 78 31.72 -4.63 16.07
C ARG A 78 33.07 -4.00 16.32
N TYR A 79 33.12 -2.82 16.92
CA TYR A 79 34.38 -2.15 17.25
C TYR A 79 35.31 -3.08 18.06
N ARG A 80 36.59 -3.08 17.68
CA ARG A 80 37.68 -3.76 18.38
C ARG A 80 38.86 -2.80 18.50
N PRO A 81 39.38 -2.57 19.72
CA PRO A 81 40.66 -1.90 19.90
C PRO A 81 41.73 -2.62 19.10
N SER A 82 42.57 -1.85 18.41
CA SER A 82 43.70 -2.40 17.65
C SER A 82 44.68 -3.09 18.60
N GLU A 83 44.97 -4.37 18.35
CA GLU A 83 45.96 -5.15 19.10
C GLU A 83 47.41 -4.66 18.87
N ILE A 84 47.62 -3.84 17.84
CA ILE A 84 48.93 -3.22 17.54
C ILE A 84 49.14 -1.98 18.41
N ILE A 85 48.07 -1.20 18.64
CA ILE A 85 48.14 0.09 19.35
C ILE A 85 47.95 -0.12 20.86
N PHE A 86 47.07 -1.03 21.25
CA PHE A 86 46.69 -1.25 22.63
C PHE A 86 47.25 -2.58 23.14
N PRO A 87 47.85 -2.61 24.34
CA PRO A 87 48.44 -3.82 24.88
C PRO A 87 47.37 -4.85 25.30
N PRO A 88 47.74 -6.14 25.45
CA PRO A 88 46.80 -7.24 25.71
C PRO A 88 45.92 -7.05 26.96
N GLN A 89 46.39 -6.30 27.96
CA GLN A 89 45.63 -5.98 29.16
C GLN A 89 44.38 -5.13 28.82
N VAL A 90 44.52 -4.17 27.91
CA VAL A 90 43.40 -3.30 27.48
C VAL A 90 42.42 -4.08 26.61
N THR A 91 42.94 -4.81 25.62
CA THR A 91 42.09 -5.60 24.71
C THR A 91 41.37 -6.74 25.43
N GLY A 92 42.03 -7.36 26.42
CA GLY A 92 41.45 -8.38 27.29
C GLY A 92 40.29 -7.84 28.13
N VAL A 93 40.51 -6.75 28.88
CA VAL A 93 39.45 -6.12 29.70
C VAL A 93 38.29 -5.65 28.81
N PHE A 94 38.57 -5.07 27.65
CA PHE A 94 37.52 -4.70 26.70
C PHE A 94 36.73 -5.92 26.20
N GLY A 95 37.41 -7.04 25.92
CA GLY A 95 36.80 -8.31 25.58
C GLY A 95 35.83 -8.81 26.66
N GLU A 96 36.23 -8.77 27.92
CA GLU A 96 35.38 -9.11 29.08
C GLU A 96 34.15 -8.21 29.16
N VAL A 97 34.33 -6.89 29.05
CA VAL A 97 33.22 -5.93 29.08
C VAL A 97 32.23 -6.19 27.96
N ARG A 98 32.69 -6.54 26.75
CA ARG A 98 31.81 -6.91 25.63
C ARG A 98 31.04 -8.21 25.88
N GLN A 99 31.66 -9.18 26.55
CA GLN A 99 30.98 -10.43 26.91
C GLN A 99 29.91 -10.21 27.98
N GLN A 100 30.15 -9.30 28.93
CA GLN A 100 29.21 -8.95 29.99
C GLN A 100 28.10 -8.01 29.51
N THR A 101 28.41 -7.10 28.59
CA THR A 101 27.46 -6.13 28.03
C THR A 101 26.69 -6.76 26.86
N LYS A 102 25.64 -7.51 27.18
CA LYS A 102 24.74 -8.11 26.18
C LYS A 102 23.88 -7.03 25.53
N THR A 103 24.14 -6.74 24.26
CA THR A 103 23.35 -5.81 23.47
C THR A 103 23.30 -6.26 22.01
N VAL A 104 22.27 -5.81 21.31
CA VAL A 104 22.06 -6.08 19.88
C VAL A 104 21.86 -4.78 19.13
N PHE A 105 22.38 -4.70 17.92
CA PHE A 105 22.15 -3.59 17.02
C PHE A 105 21.28 -4.02 15.87
N LEU A 106 20.38 -3.14 15.46
CA LEU A 106 19.50 -3.37 14.32
C LEU A 106 20.02 -2.58 13.14
N GLN A 107 20.27 -3.29 12.04
CA GLN A 107 20.61 -2.74 10.74
C GLN A 107 19.42 -3.02 9.82
N VAL A 108 18.66 -1.97 9.53
CA VAL A 108 17.43 -2.03 8.74
C VAL A 108 17.50 -0.90 7.71
N PRO A 109 17.15 -1.16 6.44
CA PRO A 109 17.03 -0.08 5.45
C PRO A 109 16.00 0.97 5.91
N PRO A 110 16.24 2.27 5.68
CA PRO A 110 15.35 3.33 6.15
C PRO A 110 13.94 3.23 5.57
N GLU A 111 13.82 2.73 4.34
CA GLU A 111 12.54 2.43 3.70
C GLU A 111 12.65 1.07 3.00
N THR A 112 11.66 0.22 3.19
CA THR A 112 11.55 -1.10 2.53
C THR A 112 10.13 -1.29 2.05
N GLU A 113 9.96 -1.59 0.77
CA GLU A 113 8.67 -1.95 0.18
C GLU A 113 8.67 -3.45 -0.13
N PHE A 114 7.62 -4.15 0.29
CA PHE A 114 7.47 -5.59 0.02
C PHE A 114 5.99 -6.02 -0.03
N ARG A 115 5.72 -7.14 -0.70
CA ARG A 115 4.41 -7.77 -0.76
C ARG A 115 4.20 -8.70 0.42
N ALA A 116 3.17 -8.46 1.23
CA ALA A 116 2.85 -9.34 2.36
C ALA A 116 2.61 -10.79 1.88
N LYS A 117 2.91 -11.77 2.73
CA LYS A 117 2.85 -13.24 2.46
C LYS A 117 3.87 -13.79 1.47
N THR A 118 4.26 -13.02 0.46
CA THR A 118 5.11 -13.51 -0.64
C THR A 118 6.55 -13.08 -0.47
N GLU A 119 6.76 -11.83 -0.05
CA GLU A 119 8.06 -11.24 0.18
C GLU A 119 8.26 -10.97 1.68
N HIS A 120 9.48 -10.64 2.06
CA HIS A 120 9.85 -10.49 3.47
C HIS A 120 10.61 -9.19 3.72
N PHE A 121 10.20 -8.47 4.74
CA PHE A 121 11.02 -7.46 5.38
C PHE A 121 12.16 -8.14 6.14
N THR A 122 13.39 -7.64 5.98
CA THR A 122 14.58 -8.23 6.63
C THR A 122 15.25 -7.22 7.53
N ALA A 123 15.43 -7.58 8.80
CA ALA A 123 16.23 -6.84 9.76
C ALA A 123 17.51 -7.63 10.09
N LYS A 124 18.68 -7.02 9.93
CA LYS A 124 19.95 -7.63 10.32
C LYS A 124 20.31 -7.23 11.74
N LEU A 125 20.39 -8.21 12.61
CA LEU A 125 20.77 -8.07 14.01
C LEU A 125 22.26 -8.37 14.16
N VAL A 126 22.95 -7.58 14.97
CA VAL A 126 24.38 -7.73 15.27
C VAL A 126 24.58 -7.71 16.77
N ALA A 127 25.11 -8.79 17.33
CA ALA A 127 25.29 -8.90 18.77
C ALA A 127 26.69 -8.46 19.21
N SER A 128 26.80 -7.94 20.44
CA SER A 128 28.09 -7.73 21.09
C SER A 128 28.76 -9.05 21.50
N SER A 129 27.99 -10.05 21.89
CA SER A 129 28.48 -11.39 22.20
C SER A 129 27.35 -12.40 22.10
N PRO A 130 27.63 -13.70 22.01
CA PRO A 130 26.57 -14.70 21.95
C PRO A 130 25.66 -14.68 23.18
N HIS A 131 24.34 -14.74 22.98
CA HIS A 131 23.31 -14.83 24.02
C HIS A 131 21.92 -15.16 23.42
N ASP A 132 20.94 -15.42 24.27
CA ASP A 132 19.55 -15.68 23.84
C ASP A 132 18.73 -14.39 23.75
N ILE A 133 17.99 -14.25 22.66
CA ILE A 133 17.13 -13.10 22.37
C ILE A 133 15.74 -13.52 21.92
N ALA A 134 14.78 -12.63 22.14
CA ALA A 134 13.47 -12.67 21.53
C ALA A 134 13.27 -11.40 20.68
N VAL A 135 12.79 -11.59 19.46
CA VAL A 135 12.50 -10.50 18.52
C VAL A 135 11.01 -10.50 18.26
N THR A 136 10.36 -9.39 18.61
CA THR A 136 8.91 -9.25 18.54
C THR A 136 8.55 -7.93 17.89
N ILE A 137 7.55 -7.95 17.00
CA ILE A 137 6.86 -6.73 16.59
C ILE A 137 5.75 -6.49 17.59
N THR A 138 5.71 -5.28 18.16
CA THR A 138 4.67 -4.82 19.06
C THR A 138 3.99 -3.59 18.50
N THR A 139 2.77 -3.30 18.96
CA THR A 139 2.19 -1.96 18.81
C THR A 139 2.97 -0.96 19.67
N THR A 140 2.71 0.33 19.47
CA THR A 140 3.24 1.40 20.34
C THR A 140 2.84 1.22 21.80
N ASP A 141 1.71 0.57 22.06
CA ASP A 141 1.19 0.28 23.40
C ASP A 141 1.82 -0.97 24.02
N GLY A 142 2.81 -1.58 23.35
CA GLY A 142 3.53 -2.76 23.82
C GLY A 142 2.81 -4.09 23.59
N LYS A 143 1.64 -4.11 22.94
CA LYS A 143 0.93 -5.37 22.64
C LYS A 143 1.69 -6.15 21.56
N PRO A 144 2.02 -7.43 21.77
CA PRO A 144 2.70 -8.23 20.75
C PRO A 144 1.78 -8.46 19.55
N VAL A 145 2.30 -8.19 18.35
CA VAL A 145 1.63 -8.40 17.06
C VAL A 145 2.11 -9.71 16.42
N ARG A 146 3.42 -9.96 16.50
CA ARG A 146 4.07 -11.15 15.93
C ARG A 146 5.40 -11.41 16.60
N ARG A 147 5.68 -12.67 16.95
CA ARG A 147 7.04 -13.10 17.32
C ARG A 147 7.80 -13.51 16.06
N LEU A 148 8.93 -12.86 15.80
CA LEU A 148 9.75 -13.13 14.61
C LEU A 148 10.86 -14.13 14.90
N TYR A 149 11.39 -14.13 16.13
CA TYR A 149 12.50 -15.00 16.52
C TYR A 149 12.52 -15.22 18.04
N ASP A 150 12.94 -16.42 18.46
CA ASP A 150 13.13 -16.81 19.86
C ASP A 150 14.25 -17.85 19.93
N GLY A 151 15.44 -17.46 20.36
CA GLY A 151 16.62 -18.34 20.37
C GLY A 151 17.95 -17.62 20.53
N SER A 152 19.04 -18.34 20.31
CA SER A 152 20.40 -17.82 20.45
C SER A 152 20.81 -16.97 19.24
N ILE A 153 21.51 -15.86 19.49
CA ILE A 153 22.27 -15.13 18.48
C ILE A 153 23.77 -15.35 18.73
N GLY A 154 24.52 -15.62 17.67
CA GLY A 154 26.00 -15.63 17.67
C GLY A 154 26.52 -14.21 17.44
N ASP A 155 27.13 -13.98 16.28
CA ASP A 155 27.62 -12.64 15.89
C ASP A 155 26.55 -11.79 15.17
N SER A 156 25.76 -12.44 14.31
CA SER A 156 24.68 -11.76 13.58
C SER A 156 23.56 -12.72 13.23
N LEU A 157 22.37 -12.16 13.00
CA LEU A 157 21.17 -12.90 12.62
C LEU A 157 20.35 -12.05 11.66
N ALA A 158 19.88 -12.62 10.56
CA ALA A 158 18.88 -12.00 9.70
C ALA A 158 17.50 -12.47 10.15
N VAL A 159 16.68 -11.54 10.64
CA VAL A 159 15.30 -11.83 11.03
C VAL A 159 14.38 -11.32 9.93
N THR A 160 13.52 -12.21 9.44
CA THR A 160 12.59 -11.92 8.35
C THR A 160 11.15 -11.84 8.86
N TRP A 161 10.35 -10.98 8.24
CA TRP A 161 8.93 -10.86 8.52
C TRP A 161 8.12 -10.77 7.23
N ASP A 162 7.07 -11.58 7.15
CA ASP A 162 6.13 -11.71 6.03
C ASP A 162 5.02 -10.62 6.00
N GLY A 163 5.04 -9.68 6.94
CA GLY A 163 4.04 -8.62 7.04
C GLY A 163 2.74 -9.07 7.72
N LEU A 164 2.70 -10.25 8.34
CA LEU A 164 1.51 -10.82 8.97
C LEU A 164 1.50 -10.67 10.49
N THR A 165 0.30 -10.63 11.06
CA THR A 165 0.06 -10.81 12.50
C THR A 165 0.08 -12.29 12.88
N GLU A 166 0.02 -12.60 14.18
CA GLU A 166 -0.10 -13.99 14.65
C GLU A 166 -1.32 -14.73 14.05
N GLU A 167 -2.42 -14.01 13.80
CA GLU A 167 -3.63 -14.56 13.19
C GLU A 167 -3.50 -14.81 11.67
N GLY A 168 -2.33 -14.55 11.08
CA GLY A 168 -2.05 -14.74 9.65
C GLY A 168 -2.64 -13.66 8.74
N ASN A 169 -3.13 -12.56 9.31
CA ASN A 169 -3.67 -11.42 8.57
C ASN A 169 -2.57 -10.38 8.29
N PRO A 170 -2.60 -9.69 7.14
CA PRO A 170 -1.68 -8.58 6.91
C PRO A 170 -1.85 -7.49 7.98
N VAL A 171 -0.73 -6.97 8.47
CA VAL A 171 -0.69 -5.86 9.44
C VAL A 171 -1.38 -4.61 8.88
N GLN A 172 -2.09 -3.86 9.73
CA GLN A 172 -2.71 -2.59 9.32
C GLN A 172 -1.67 -1.48 9.15
N GLY A 173 -2.02 -0.42 8.43
CA GLY A 173 -1.18 0.78 8.39
C GLY A 173 -1.17 1.45 9.76
N GLY A 174 0.00 1.86 10.25
CA GLY A 174 0.15 2.43 11.58
C GLY A 174 1.58 2.40 12.09
N ARG A 175 1.74 2.71 13.38
CA ARG A 175 3.03 2.72 14.08
C ARG A 175 3.21 1.45 14.89
N TYR A 176 4.37 0.84 14.73
CA TYR A 176 4.79 -0.39 15.37
C TYR A 176 6.21 -0.23 15.91
N VAL A 177 6.61 -1.17 16.74
CA VAL A 177 7.95 -1.22 17.32
C VAL A 177 8.51 -2.63 17.12
N LEU A 178 9.66 -2.72 16.47
CA LEU A 178 10.46 -3.93 16.47
C LEU A 178 11.31 -3.93 17.74
N ARG A 179 10.99 -4.83 18.67
CA ARG A 179 11.64 -4.97 19.97
C ARG A 179 12.55 -6.20 19.97
N VAL A 180 13.81 -5.99 20.32
CA VAL A 180 14.80 -7.03 20.57
C VAL A 180 15.14 -6.99 22.05
N ALA A 181 14.77 -8.05 22.76
CA ALA A 181 15.01 -8.17 24.19
C ALA A 181 15.78 -9.47 24.48
N PRO A 182 16.63 -9.49 25.52
CA PRO A 182 17.17 -10.75 26.00
C PRO A 182 16.04 -11.66 26.49
N ARG A 183 16.20 -12.97 26.29
CA ARG A 183 15.16 -13.96 26.60
C ARG A 183 14.89 -14.07 28.10
N ALA A 184 15.96 -14.10 28.89
CA ALA A 184 15.88 -14.11 30.35
C ALA A 184 15.85 -12.66 30.86
N ALA A 185 14.67 -12.02 30.86
CA ALA A 185 14.52 -10.64 31.30
C ALA A 185 14.94 -10.48 32.77
N SER A 186 16.07 -9.83 33.00
CA SER A 186 16.55 -9.44 34.34
C SER A 186 16.70 -7.92 34.42
N ALA A 187 16.67 -7.36 35.63
CA ALA A 187 17.00 -5.95 35.83
C ALA A 187 18.42 -5.64 35.29
N GLY A 188 18.58 -4.45 34.70
CA GLY A 188 19.84 -3.98 34.09
C GLY A 188 20.10 -4.49 32.66
N GLN A 189 19.17 -5.22 32.06
CA GLN A 189 19.34 -5.71 30.70
C GLN A 189 18.96 -4.70 29.63
N LEU A 190 19.73 -4.67 28.54
CA LEU A 190 19.54 -3.74 27.44
C LEU A 190 18.54 -4.29 26.41
N VAL A 191 17.46 -3.54 26.19
CA VAL A 191 16.43 -3.80 25.17
C VAL A 191 16.60 -2.77 24.07
N ARG A 192 16.52 -3.23 22.83
CA ARG A 192 16.58 -2.36 21.66
C ARG A 192 15.22 -2.29 21.00
N GLN A 193 14.83 -1.08 20.65
CA GLN A 193 13.57 -0.82 19.99
C GLN A 193 13.83 -0.04 18.71
N LEU A 194 13.16 -0.41 17.64
CA LEU A 194 13.18 0.30 16.38
C LEU A 194 11.75 0.68 16.04
N SER A 195 11.51 1.98 15.88
CA SER A 195 10.21 2.48 15.44
C SER A 195 9.98 2.12 13.96
N LEU A 196 8.81 1.56 13.67
CA LEU A 196 8.39 1.20 12.32
C LEU A 196 7.10 1.92 12.00
N GLU A 197 7.11 2.77 10.99
CA GLU A 197 5.90 3.31 10.39
C GLU A 197 5.54 2.45 9.17
N ILE A 198 4.36 1.84 9.21
CA ILE A 198 3.89 0.94 8.17
C ILE A 198 2.78 1.63 7.40
N LEU A 199 2.95 1.76 6.09
CA LEU A 199 1.95 2.26 5.17
C LEU A 199 1.50 1.10 4.27
N ARG A 200 0.20 1.02 4.01
CA ARG A 200 -0.33 0.13 2.97
C ARG A 200 -0.40 0.91 1.67
N ALA A 201 0.30 0.43 0.64
CA ALA A 201 0.14 0.99 -0.68
C ALA A 201 -1.30 0.74 -1.16
N ARG A 202 -1.85 1.67 -1.94
CA ARG A 202 -3.18 1.46 -2.54
C ARG A 202 -3.06 0.32 -3.56
N PRO A 203 -3.99 -0.66 -3.54
CA PRO A 203 -4.08 -1.66 -4.57
C PRO A 203 -4.14 -1.00 -5.95
N ASP A 204 -3.29 -1.45 -6.88
CA ASP A 204 -3.34 -1.00 -8.27
C ASP A 204 -4.54 -1.68 -8.94
N THR A 205 -5.69 -1.00 -8.86
CA THR A 205 -6.96 -1.48 -9.44
C THR A 205 -7.22 -0.74 -10.74
N GLN A 206 -7.58 -1.50 -11.77
CA GLN A 206 -7.96 -0.93 -13.04
C GLN A 206 -9.34 -0.25 -12.90
N PRO A 207 -9.54 0.96 -13.47
CA PRO A 207 -10.86 1.58 -13.49
C PRO A 207 -11.88 0.66 -14.15
N TRP A 208 -13.10 0.66 -13.61
CA TRP A 208 -14.18 -0.11 -14.18
C TRP A 208 -14.39 0.28 -15.65
N PRO A 209 -14.59 -0.68 -16.57
CA PRO A 209 -14.86 -0.32 -17.96
C PRO A 209 -16.10 0.56 -18.01
N ALA A 210 -15.96 1.77 -18.55
CA ALA A 210 -17.09 2.66 -18.77
C ALA A 210 -18.15 1.91 -19.58
N GLY A 211 -19.39 1.90 -19.10
CA GLY A 211 -20.48 1.28 -19.84
C GLY A 211 -20.54 1.93 -21.21
N THR A 212 -20.32 1.15 -22.27
CA THR A 212 -20.60 1.59 -23.63
C THR A 212 -22.08 1.95 -23.66
N SER A 213 -22.37 3.24 -23.63
CA SER A 213 -23.69 3.76 -23.92
C SER A 213 -23.98 3.39 -25.36
N LEU A 214 -24.59 2.22 -25.54
CA LEU A 214 -25.26 1.82 -26.77
C LEU A 214 -26.33 2.87 -27.02
N ARG A 215 -25.98 3.95 -27.70
CA ARG A 215 -26.96 4.89 -28.24
C ARG A 215 -27.77 4.09 -29.26
N PRO A 216 -29.09 3.89 -29.04
CA PRO A 216 -29.92 3.44 -30.15
C PRO A 216 -29.81 4.53 -31.20
N HIS A 217 -29.33 4.18 -32.40
CA HIS A 217 -29.44 5.08 -33.54
C HIS A 217 -30.93 5.31 -33.78
N SER A 218 -31.44 6.44 -33.30
CA SER A 218 -32.74 6.95 -33.70
C SER A 218 -32.57 7.41 -35.15
N SER A 219 -32.90 6.55 -36.11
CA SER A 219 -33.11 7.01 -37.47
C SER A 219 -34.33 7.92 -37.45
N SER A 220 -34.11 9.23 -37.39
CA SER A 220 -35.12 10.24 -37.65
C SER A 220 -35.61 10.07 -39.09
N GLY A 221 -36.72 9.36 -39.25
CA GLY A 221 -37.50 9.25 -40.48
C GLY A 221 -38.94 9.74 -40.27
N PRO A 222 -39.65 10.18 -41.33
CA PRO A 222 -40.75 11.15 -41.25
C PRO A 222 -42.09 10.65 -40.68
N ALA A 223 -42.10 9.52 -39.97
CA ALA A 223 -43.32 8.85 -39.53
C ALA A 223 -43.75 9.18 -38.08
N VAL A 224 -42.98 9.98 -37.34
CA VAL A 224 -43.32 10.36 -35.95
C VAL A 224 -43.95 11.76 -35.84
N ARG A 225 -44.20 12.44 -36.97
CA ARG A 225 -44.90 13.75 -36.96
C ARG A 225 -46.43 13.65 -37.00
N SER A 226 -47.03 12.46 -37.01
CA SER A 226 -48.49 12.29 -36.98
C SER A 226 -49.06 11.69 -35.70
N LEU A 227 -48.22 11.35 -34.71
CA LEU A 227 -48.67 10.79 -33.41
C LEU A 227 -48.70 11.83 -32.26
N ALA A 228 -48.63 13.12 -32.61
CA ALA A 228 -48.79 14.25 -31.68
C ALA A 228 -50.05 15.10 -32.00
N GLY A 229 -51.03 14.55 -32.74
CA GLY A 229 -52.21 15.28 -33.22
C GLY A 229 -53.56 14.60 -32.96
N GLY A 230 -53.68 13.74 -31.95
CA GLY A 230 -54.93 13.00 -31.74
C GLY A 230 -55.06 12.35 -30.36
N LEU A 231 -54.92 13.13 -29.29
CA LEU A 231 -55.25 12.72 -27.93
C LEU A 231 -56.41 13.61 -27.45
N ALA A 232 -57.64 13.17 -27.67
CA ALA A 232 -58.81 13.71 -27.00
C ALA A 232 -59.94 12.66 -26.95
N ALA A 233 -60.33 12.34 -25.71
CA ALA A 233 -61.60 11.74 -25.28
C ALA A 233 -61.95 10.33 -25.78
N ALA A 234 -61.93 9.36 -24.86
CA ALA A 234 -63.20 8.89 -24.26
C ALA A 234 -62.95 7.90 -23.12
N VAL A 235 -63.53 8.23 -21.97
CA VAL A 235 -63.75 7.40 -20.80
C VAL A 235 -64.80 6.33 -21.13
N ALA A 236 -64.56 5.07 -20.74
CA ALA A 236 -65.66 4.17 -20.39
C ALA A 236 -65.20 3.08 -19.42
N VAL A 237 -65.88 3.10 -18.28
CA VAL A 237 -65.83 2.27 -17.09
C VAL A 237 -66.18 0.81 -17.42
N VAL A 238 -65.44 -0.16 -16.87
CA VAL A 238 -65.88 -1.56 -16.80
C VAL A 238 -66.36 -1.82 -15.37
N VAL A 239 -67.68 -1.88 -15.20
CA VAL A 239 -68.36 -2.33 -13.97
C VAL A 239 -68.78 -3.79 -14.15
N LEU A 240 -68.41 -4.63 -13.18
CA LEU A 240 -68.89 -6.01 -13.01
C LEU A 240 -70.42 -6.05 -12.85
N PRO A 241 -71.09 -7.15 -13.24
CA PRO A 241 -72.41 -7.47 -12.73
C PRO A 241 -72.42 -8.74 -11.87
N SER A 242 -72.95 -8.59 -10.65
CA SER A 242 -73.47 -9.68 -9.81
C SER A 242 -74.99 -9.56 -9.69
N ILE A 243 -75.70 -10.61 -10.14
CA ILE A 243 -76.92 -11.23 -9.54
C ILE A 243 -78.24 -10.41 -9.46
N VAL A 244 -79.26 -10.92 -10.22
CA VAL A 244 -80.72 -11.12 -9.89
C VAL A 244 -81.57 -9.84 -9.62
N SER A 245 -82.82 -9.62 -10.04
CA SER A 245 -84.00 -10.38 -10.51
C SER A 245 -85.02 -9.45 -11.20
N HIS A 246 -85.92 -10.05 -11.99
CA HIS A 246 -87.35 -9.73 -12.20
C HIS A 246 -87.77 -8.36 -12.81
N ASP A 247 -88.15 -8.45 -14.09
CA ASP A 247 -89.56 -8.46 -14.57
C ASP A 247 -90.00 -7.37 -15.57
N ALA A 248 -90.82 -7.86 -16.50
CA ALA A 248 -91.85 -7.22 -17.32
C ALA A 248 -91.55 -6.00 -18.24
N ALA A 249 -91.71 -6.29 -19.53
CA ALA A 249 -92.38 -5.49 -20.56
C ALA A 249 -91.61 -4.38 -21.32
N GLY A 250 -91.66 -4.46 -22.66
CA GLY A 250 -91.84 -3.25 -23.48
C GLY A 250 -90.85 -2.94 -24.62
N PHE A 251 -90.89 -3.71 -25.71
CA PHE A 251 -90.98 -3.24 -27.12
C PHE A 251 -90.05 -2.16 -27.75
N LYS A 252 -89.55 -2.51 -28.97
CA LYS A 252 -89.27 -1.69 -30.21
C LYS A 252 -88.16 -0.63 -30.11
N GLY A 253 -87.07 -0.64 -30.88
CA GLY A 253 -86.86 -0.99 -32.29
C GLY A 253 -86.65 0.28 -33.13
N ARG A 254 -85.49 0.43 -33.81
CA ARG A 254 -85.24 1.16 -35.10
C ARG A 254 -83.73 1.45 -35.34
N PHE A 255 -83.12 0.76 -36.32
CA PHE A 255 -82.06 1.25 -37.23
C PHE A 255 -82.68 2.20 -38.28
N PRO A 256 -82.01 2.84 -39.29
CA PRO A 256 -80.60 2.84 -39.81
C PRO A 256 -80.07 4.29 -40.11
N VAL A 257 -78.86 4.61 -40.64
CA VAL A 257 -78.35 4.62 -42.05
C VAL A 257 -76.96 5.33 -42.01
N ALA A 258 -75.84 4.69 -42.35
CA ALA A 258 -75.07 4.69 -43.62
C ALA A 258 -74.27 5.96 -44.00
N ALA A 259 -72.96 5.77 -44.25
CA ALA A 259 -72.23 6.37 -45.38
C ALA A 259 -70.92 5.58 -45.64
N ALA A 260 -70.81 5.06 -46.86
CA ALA A 260 -69.67 4.32 -47.40
C ALA A 260 -68.78 5.23 -48.29
N ILE A 261 -67.67 4.65 -48.77
CA ILE A 261 -66.72 5.01 -49.86
C ILE A 261 -65.30 5.04 -49.27
N GLY A 262 -64.30 4.32 -49.77
CA GLY A 262 -64.17 3.39 -50.90
C GLY A 262 -62.70 2.92 -50.92
N GLY A 263 -62.46 1.64 -51.15
CA GLY A 263 -61.10 1.06 -51.18
C GLY A 263 -60.43 1.16 -52.55
N ALA A 264 -59.10 1.06 -52.56
CA ALA A 264 -58.29 0.26 -53.50
C ALA A 264 -56.80 0.49 -53.19
N GLY A 265 -56.01 -0.59 -53.08
CA GLY A 265 -54.54 -0.46 -53.10
C GLY A 265 -53.69 -1.47 -52.31
N ILE A 266 -54.21 -2.64 -51.89
CA ILE A 266 -53.35 -3.73 -51.38
C ILE A 266 -52.79 -4.52 -52.56
N VAL A 267 -51.78 -4.00 -53.26
CA VAL A 267 -50.82 -4.81 -54.04
C VAL A 267 -49.49 -4.03 -54.21
N SER A 268 -48.50 -4.28 -53.35
CA SER A 268 -47.07 -4.09 -53.68
C SER A 268 -46.13 -4.74 -52.64
N PHE A 269 -46.54 -5.86 -52.05
CA PHE A 269 -45.74 -6.59 -51.06
C PHE A 269 -44.64 -7.49 -51.67
N PHE A 270 -44.44 -7.49 -52.99
CA PHE A 270 -43.43 -8.35 -53.63
C PHE A 270 -42.70 -7.66 -54.78
N ALA A 271 -41.90 -6.64 -54.50
CA ALA A 271 -40.76 -6.24 -55.33
C ALA A 271 -39.92 -5.17 -54.61
N GLN A 272 -38.83 -5.59 -53.96
CA GLN A 272 -37.47 -5.03 -54.05
C GLN A 272 -36.68 -5.46 -52.80
N ARG A 273 -35.80 -6.44 -52.98
CA ARG A 273 -34.75 -6.83 -52.05
C ARG A 273 -33.81 -5.65 -51.78
N SER A 274 -33.33 -5.57 -50.53
CA SER A 274 -31.91 -5.45 -50.10
C SER A 274 -31.75 -4.48 -48.91
N ALA A 275 -32.08 -4.96 -47.71
CA ALA A 275 -31.50 -4.45 -46.48
C ALA A 275 -30.64 -5.57 -45.87
N PRO A 276 -29.37 -5.34 -45.50
CA PRO A 276 -28.59 -6.33 -44.76
C PRO A 276 -29.32 -6.68 -43.47
N ALA A 277 -29.39 -7.97 -43.18
CA ALA A 277 -30.24 -8.56 -42.16
C ALA A 277 -30.02 -7.96 -40.77
N VAL A 278 -31.13 -7.69 -40.09
CA VAL A 278 -31.23 -7.43 -38.65
C VAL A 278 -30.44 -8.46 -37.82
N ASP A 279 -30.22 -9.66 -38.35
CA ASP A 279 -29.38 -10.72 -37.77
C ASP A 279 -27.89 -10.37 -37.66
N ALA A 280 -27.33 -9.59 -38.59
CA ALA A 280 -25.95 -9.12 -38.51
C ALA A 280 -25.77 -8.06 -37.40
N ILE A 281 -26.79 -7.23 -37.18
CA ILE A 281 -26.81 -6.21 -36.12
C ILE A 281 -27.11 -6.85 -34.75
N ALA A 282 -27.99 -7.84 -34.70
CA ALA A 282 -28.24 -8.64 -33.51
C ALA A 282 -27.00 -9.46 -33.11
N GLY A 283 -26.33 -10.11 -34.07
CA GLY A 283 -25.07 -10.83 -33.88
C GLY A 283 -23.90 -9.92 -33.50
N ALA A 284 -23.79 -8.73 -34.10
CA ALA A 284 -22.79 -7.73 -33.68
C ALA A 284 -23.07 -7.23 -32.25
N ASN A 285 -24.33 -7.08 -31.86
CA ASN A 285 -24.72 -6.71 -30.50
C ASN A 285 -24.47 -7.84 -29.48
N THR A 286 -24.66 -9.12 -29.83
CA THR A 286 -24.32 -10.24 -28.95
C THR A 286 -22.81 -10.37 -28.78
N VAL A 287 -22.03 -10.28 -29.86
CA VAL A 287 -20.57 -10.30 -29.82
C VAL A 287 -20.01 -9.13 -29.00
N ALA A 288 -20.57 -7.92 -29.15
CA ALA A 288 -20.20 -6.76 -28.35
C ALA A 288 -20.52 -6.93 -26.86
N ARG A 289 -21.68 -7.50 -26.52
CA ARG A 289 -22.07 -7.81 -25.14
C ARG A 289 -21.18 -8.87 -24.51
N GLU A 290 -20.84 -9.93 -25.23
CA GLU A 290 -19.94 -10.98 -24.77
C GLU A 290 -18.51 -10.47 -24.58
N ALA A 291 -18.03 -9.61 -25.48
CA ALA A 291 -16.73 -8.95 -25.32
C ALA A 291 -16.72 -8.02 -24.09
N ALA A 292 -17.78 -7.24 -23.87
CA ALA A 292 -17.93 -6.40 -22.69
C ALA A 292 -17.99 -7.22 -21.40
N ARG A 293 -18.72 -8.34 -21.39
CA ARG A 293 -18.81 -9.25 -20.24
C ARG A 293 -17.46 -9.90 -19.92
N ARG A 294 -16.75 -10.41 -20.94
CA ARG A 294 -15.41 -10.99 -20.76
C ARG A 294 -14.42 -9.96 -20.21
N ARG A 295 -14.47 -8.73 -20.70
CA ARG A 295 -13.62 -7.64 -20.20
C ARG A 295 -13.95 -7.29 -18.75
N LEU A 296 -15.23 -7.25 -18.39
CA LEU A 296 -15.67 -7.00 -17.01
C LEU A 296 -15.23 -8.12 -16.06
N GLU A 297 -15.38 -9.38 -16.46
CA GLU A 297 -14.89 -10.54 -15.68
C GLU A 297 -13.36 -10.57 -15.55
N GLN A 298 -12.64 -10.10 -16.57
CA GLN A 298 -11.18 -9.97 -16.52
C GLN A 298 -10.76 -8.86 -15.54
N VAL A 299 -11.38 -7.69 -15.62
CA VAL A 299 -11.12 -6.56 -14.70
C VAL A 299 -11.48 -6.94 -13.26
N GLN A 300 -12.59 -7.65 -13.04
CA GLN A 300 -12.96 -8.16 -11.72
C GLN A 300 -11.90 -9.11 -11.16
N ARG A 301 -11.43 -10.08 -11.97
CA ARG A 301 -10.39 -11.02 -11.56
C ARG A 301 -9.07 -10.32 -11.25
N GLN A 302 -8.65 -9.39 -12.10
CA GLN A 302 -7.43 -8.61 -11.90
C GLN A 302 -7.52 -7.72 -10.67
N ASN A 303 -8.63 -7.01 -10.47
CA ASN A 303 -8.84 -6.18 -9.29
C ASN A 303 -8.91 -7.02 -8.01
N ALA A 304 -9.54 -8.21 -8.05
CA ALA A 304 -9.55 -9.13 -6.90
C ALA A 304 -8.14 -9.63 -6.56
N GLN A 305 -7.30 -9.90 -7.56
CA GLN A 305 -5.89 -10.24 -7.37
C GLN A 305 -5.09 -9.06 -6.79
N SER A 306 -5.24 -7.85 -7.35
CA SER A 306 -4.56 -6.64 -6.86
C SER A 306 -4.96 -6.29 -5.42
N VAL A 307 -6.20 -6.56 -5.02
CA VAL A 307 -6.67 -6.35 -3.63
C VAL A 307 -6.10 -7.40 -2.68
N ALA A 308 -5.87 -8.63 -3.15
CA ALA A 308 -5.22 -9.68 -2.37
C ALA A 308 -3.71 -9.44 -2.20
N ASP A 309 -3.06 -8.77 -3.16
CA ASP A 309 -1.65 -8.41 -3.12
C ASP A 309 -1.42 -7.15 -2.26
N VAL A 310 -1.39 -7.36 -0.93
CA VAL A 310 -1.19 -6.27 0.03
C VAL A 310 0.28 -5.86 0.05
N ARG A 311 0.58 -4.72 -0.58
CA ARG A 311 1.91 -4.13 -0.58
C ARG A 311 2.11 -3.20 0.61
N LEU A 312 3.19 -3.44 1.36
CA LEU A 312 3.56 -2.73 2.56
C LEU A 312 4.81 -1.89 2.31
N ILE A 313 4.79 -0.65 2.79
CA ILE A 313 5.95 0.24 2.83
C ILE A 313 6.29 0.42 4.31
N VAL A 314 7.46 -0.04 4.72
CA VAL A 314 7.96 0.08 6.09
C VAL A 314 9.04 1.14 6.12
N ARG A 315 8.81 2.17 6.94
CA ARG A 315 9.78 3.23 7.24
C ARG A 315 10.36 2.99 8.62
N ALA A 316 11.66 2.73 8.66
CA ALA A 316 12.39 2.53 9.90
C ALA A 316 12.84 3.88 10.45
N GLY A 317 12.37 4.22 11.66
CA GLY A 317 12.84 5.37 12.40
C GLY A 317 14.11 5.08 13.20
N PRO A 318 14.50 5.96 14.14
CA PRO A 318 15.69 5.75 14.94
C PRO A 318 15.52 4.54 15.87
N ALA A 319 16.63 3.81 16.08
CA ALA A 319 16.71 2.78 17.11
C ALA A 319 16.99 3.40 18.48
N THR A 320 16.26 2.99 19.50
CA THR A 320 16.45 3.41 20.89
C THR A 320 16.93 2.25 21.75
N LEU A 321 17.64 2.59 22.83
CA LEU A 321 18.08 1.67 23.87
C LEU A 321 17.30 1.93 25.14
N ILE A 322 16.82 0.87 25.77
CA ILE A 322 16.13 0.94 27.06
C ILE A 322 16.77 -0.08 27.99
N GLU A 323 17.01 0.30 29.23
CA GLU A 323 17.46 -0.61 30.28
C GLU A 323 16.24 -1.14 31.07
N LEU A 324 16.08 -2.45 31.13
CA LEU A 324 15.00 -3.11 31.87
C LEU A 324 15.17 -2.89 33.37
N GLY A 325 14.14 -2.37 34.04
CA GLY A 325 14.13 -2.22 35.50
C GLY A 325 15.00 -1.07 36.05
N GLY A 326 15.58 -0.24 35.18
CA GLY A 326 16.13 1.05 35.57
C GLY A 326 15.00 2.06 35.70
N GLY A 327 14.48 2.26 36.90
CA GLY A 327 13.75 3.49 37.21
C GLY A 327 14.67 4.71 37.08
N PRO A 328 14.12 5.92 36.90
CA PRO A 328 14.89 7.16 36.88
C PRO A 328 15.74 7.34 38.15
#